data_AF-A0A2P8QQJ6-F1
#
_entry.id   AF-A0A2P8QQJ6-F1
#
_cell.length_a   1.000
_cell.length_b   1.000
_cell.length_c   1.000
_cell.angle_alpha   90.00
_cell.angle_beta   90.00
_cell.angle_gamma   90.00
#
_symmetry.space_group_name_H-M   'P 1'
#
loop_
_entity.id
_entity.type
_entity.pdbx_description
1 polymer ?
#
loop_
_entity_poly.entity_id
_entity_poly.type
_entity_poly.pdbx_seq_one_letter_code
_entity_poly.pdbx_strand_id
1 'polypeptide(L)'
;MTATAISNLSVLAASRSGLPNICGWEAEIKSVTNHNEPIFLPTTNLRLENLTAGFACALHMHQPTIPAGGNGELISNLQYMFEHPHDGDNHNAGVFAWCYGRMGEFIPQLIGEGCNPRIMLDYSGNLLWGLQQMGREDILNNLKQITCNRQYQPHVEWLGTMWSHAVVPSTPIPDLKLHIQAWQHYFAAVFGYDALRRVKGFSPPEMHLPNHPDTLFEYIKALKECGYRWLLVQEHSVECLDGTGLHHDQKYIPNCLVARNSVGETISITALIKTQGSDTKLVAQMQPYFEAKGRGKQQIGNVTVPSLVTQIADGENGGVMMNEYPRDLFRVYHEIRDAGNNDAGIVALNGTEYLELIEAAGANPDDYPACQAANQHKIWQQVDPDNANPEAVENAIAQLKATDHQFHMDGASWTNDLSWVKGYENVLAPMNQLSAAFHAKYDSLVQQDPTVTQRPDYLEALLYNLLLETSCFRYWGQGMWTDFARELYRRGEIAVR
;
A
#
# COMPACT_ATOMS: atom_id res chain seq x y z
N MET A 1 -12.53 -21.93 -14.92
CA MET A 1 -12.42 -21.51 -16.34
C MET A 1 -11.31 -20.46 -16.57
N THR A 2 -10.37 -20.27 -15.64
CA THR A 2 -9.55 -19.06 -15.52
C THR A 2 -8.07 -19.22 -15.92
N ALA A 3 -7.43 -20.37 -15.71
CA ALA A 3 -6.05 -20.60 -16.18
C ALA A 3 -5.93 -20.46 -17.71
N THR A 4 -6.98 -20.85 -18.45
CA THR A 4 -7.12 -20.69 -19.90
C THR A 4 -7.38 -19.26 -20.37
N ALA A 5 -7.82 -18.36 -19.48
CA ALA A 5 -8.07 -16.96 -19.83
C ALA A 5 -6.79 -16.11 -19.72
N ILE A 6 -5.98 -16.35 -18.68
CA ILE A 6 -4.69 -15.66 -18.48
C ILE A 6 -3.66 -16.10 -19.52
N SER A 7 -3.68 -17.37 -19.95
CA SER A 7 -2.75 -17.89 -20.97
C SER A 7 -2.86 -17.19 -22.33
N ASN A 8 -3.95 -16.45 -22.57
CA ASN A 8 -4.19 -15.74 -23.84
C ASN A 8 -3.80 -14.25 -23.78
N LEU A 9 -3.38 -13.74 -22.62
CA LEU A 9 -2.93 -12.35 -22.48
C LEU A 9 -1.49 -12.19 -22.96
N SER A 10 -1.21 -11.09 -23.65
CA SER A 10 0.16 -10.75 -24.07
C SER A 10 1.05 -10.48 -22.85
N VAL A 11 2.25 -11.04 -22.83
CA VAL A 11 3.24 -10.71 -21.80
C VAL A 11 3.60 -9.23 -21.90
N LEU A 12 3.43 -8.49 -20.81
CA LEU A 12 3.79 -7.08 -20.74
C LEU A 12 5.31 -6.92 -20.65
N ALA A 13 5.88 -6.16 -21.56
CA ALA A 13 7.26 -5.69 -21.39
C ALA A 13 7.31 -4.67 -20.25
N ALA A 14 8.37 -4.70 -19.44
CA ALA A 14 8.53 -3.76 -18.34
C ALA A 14 8.82 -2.31 -18.80
N SER A 15 9.20 -2.11 -20.06
CA SER A 15 9.35 -0.77 -20.65
C SER A 15 8.64 -0.64 -22.00
N ARG A 16 8.16 0.58 -22.28
CA ARG A 16 7.58 0.99 -23.57
C ARG A 16 8.11 2.38 -23.93
N SER A 17 8.67 2.52 -25.13
CA SER A 17 9.27 3.79 -25.59
C SER A 17 10.36 4.35 -24.65
N GLY A 18 11.10 3.48 -23.96
CA GLY A 18 12.13 3.88 -22.99
C GLY A 18 11.60 4.29 -21.61
N LEU A 19 10.28 4.24 -21.39
CA LEU A 19 9.59 4.59 -20.15
C LEU A 19 8.99 3.34 -19.47
N PRO A 20 8.67 3.36 -18.16
CA PRO A 20 8.09 2.21 -17.47
C PRO A 20 6.69 1.89 -18.02
N ASN A 21 6.36 0.61 -18.14
CA ASN A 21 5.04 0.22 -18.63
C ASN A 21 3.96 0.35 -17.54
N ILE A 22 3.36 1.54 -17.44
CA ILE A 22 2.39 1.91 -16.38
C ILE A 22 0.95 2.14 -16.87
N CYS A 23 0.66 1.96 -18.17
CA CYS A 23 -0.67 2.17 -18.72
C CYS A 23 -0.84 1.49 -20.09
N GLY A 24 -2.08 1.40 -20.58
CA GLY A 24 -2.39 0.88 -21.92
C GLY A 24 -3.08 -0.48 -21.96
N TRP A 25 -3.28 -1.12 -20.81
CA TRP A 25 -3.88 -2.45 -20.67
C TRP A 25 -4.93 -2.45 -19.55
N GLU A 26 -5.67 -1.35 -19.41
CA GLU A 26 -6.61 -1.16 -18.30
C GLU A 26 -7.67 -2.26 -18.25
N ALA A 27 -8.17 -2.73 -19.42
CA ALA A 27 -9.17 -3.78 -19.51
C ALA A 27 -8.61 -5.15 -19.11
N GLU A 28 -7.39 -5.49 -19.57
CA GLU A 28 -6.71 -6.73 -19.25
C GLU A 28 -6.36 -6.78 -17.76
N ILE A 29 -5.77 -5.72 -17.22
CA ILE A 29 -5.46 -5.59 -15.79
C ILE A 29 -6.74 -5.74 -14.96
N LYS A 30 -7.81 -5.05 -15.33
CA LYS A 30 -9.11 -5.15 -14.65
C LYS A 30 -9.64 -6.59 -14.67
N SER A 31 -9.51 -7.30 -15.79
CA SER A 31 -9.97 -8.70 -15.90
C SER A 31 -9.16 -9.68 -15.04
N VAL A 32 -7.89 -9.36 -14.79
CA VAL A 32 -6.98 -10.17 -13.96
C VAL A 32 -7.19 -9.90 -12.47
N THR A 33 -7.50 -8.67 -12.08
CA THR A 33 -7.62 -8.30 -10.66
C THR A 33 -9.04 -8.52 -10.11
N ASN A 34 -10.07 -8.31 -10.93
CA ASN A 34 -11.47 -8.46 -10.52
C ASN A 34 -11.97 -9.91 -10.66
N HIS A 35 -11.58 -10.74 -9.69
CA HIS A 35 -12.16 -12.07 -9.50
C HIS A 35 -12.37 -12.37 -8.01
N ASN A 36 -13.24 -13.34 -7.72
CA ASN A 36 -13.58 -13.77 -6.36
C ASN A 36 -12.95 -15.12 -5.98
N GLU A 37 -12.13 -15.73 -6.85
CA GLU A 37 -11.42 -16.97 -6.50
C GLU A 37 -10.53 -16.78 -5.26
N PRO A 38 -10.50 -17.76 -4.33
CA PRO A 38 -9.56 -17.78 -3.22
C PRO A 38 -8.11 -17.88 -3.69
N ILE A 39 -7.20 -17.22 -2.99
CA ILE A 39 -5.77 -17.12 -3.28
C ILE A 39 -4.98 -18.16 -2.48
N PHE A 40 -5.18 -18.18 -1.16
CA PHE A 40 -4.40 -19.00 -0.24
C PHE A 40 -5.16 -20.24 0.20
N LEU A 41 -6.49 -20.18 0.34
CA LEU A 41 -7.32 -21.29 0.82
C LEU A 41 -7.06 -22.64 0.12
N PRO A 42 -6.82 -22.71 -1.21
CA PRO A 42 -6.56 -23.98 -1.89
C PRO A 42 -5.19 -24.60 -1.57
N THR A 43 -4.26 -23.83 -1.01
CA THR A 43 -2.85 -24.24 -0.82
C THR A 43 -2.31 -24.04 0.58
N THR A 44 -3.00 -23.28 1.44
CA THR A 44 -2.59 -23.06 2.83
C THR A 44 -2.59 -24.38 3.59
N ASN A 45 -1.59 -24.55 4.44
CA ASN A 45 -1.47 -25.70 5.34
C ASN A 45 -2.05 -25.43 6.73
N LEU A 46 -2.59 -24.24 6.98
CA LEU A 46 -3.17 -23.86 8.26
C LEU A 46 -4.63 -24.31 8.37
N ARG A 47 -5.04 -24.62 9.59
CA ARG A 47 -6.43 -24.96 9.94
C ARG A 47 -6.89 -24.08 11.07
N LEU A 48 -7.97 -23.34 10.86
CA LEU A 48 -8.44 -22.30 11.78
C LEU A 48 -8.67 -22.84 13.20
N GLU A 49 -9.18 -24.07 13.32
CA GLU A 49 -9.45 -24.73 14.60
C GLU A 49 -8.20 -24.89 15.49
N ASN A 50 -7.03 -25.04 14.87
CA ASN A 50 -5.75 -25.26 15.56
C ASN A 50 -5.06 -23.96 16.01
N LEU A 51 -5.52 -22.80 15.54
CA LEU A 51 -4.87 -21.51 15.78
C LEU A 51 -5.39 -20.86 17.05
N THR A 52 -4.52 -20.43 17.95
CA THR A 52 -4.90 -19.66 19.15
C THR A 52 -4.97 -18.16 18.84
N ALA A 53 -3.94 -17.66 18.15
CA ALA A 53 -3.84 -16.30 17.63
C ALA A 53 -2.81 -16.32 16.48
N GLY A 54 -2.73 -15.23 15.73
CA GLY A 54 -1.76 -15.08 14.66
C GLY A 54 -1.08 -13.72 14.69
N PHE A 55 -0.01 -13.62 13.91
CA PHE A 55 0.63 -12.35 13.61
C PHE A 55 0.88 -12.22 12.10
N ALA A 56 0.79 -11.00 11.60
CA ALA A 56 1.05 -10.64 10.22
C ALA A 56 2.07 -9.51 10.19
N CYS A 57 3.17 -9.71 9.45
CA CYS A 57 4.19 -8.70 9.25
C CYS A 57 4.20 -8.28 7.79
N ALA A 58 4.23 -6.97 7.55
CA ALA A 58 4.53 -6.38 6.26
C ALA A 58 5.85 -5.60 6.29
N LEU A 59 6.58 -5.63 5.18
CA LEU A 59 7.71 -4.74 4.94
C LEU A 59 7.35 -3.77 3.81
N HIS A 60 7.44 -2.49 4.10
CA HIS A 60 7.32 -1.40 3.13
C HIS A 60 8.70 -1.07 2.57
N MET A 61 8.83 -0.94 1.25
CA MET A 61 10.10 -0.66 0.56
C MET A 61 9.91 0.45 -0.46
N HIS A 62 10.71 1.52 -0.35
CA HIS A 62 10.53 2.67 -1.21
C HIS A 62 11.82 3.46 -1.49
N GLN A 63 12.03 3.83 -2.76
CA GLN A 63 12.94 4.89 -3.17
C GLN A 63 12.28 5.75 -4.24
N PRO A 64 12.38 7.09 -4.15
CA PRO A 64 11.82 7.97 -5.17
C PRO A 64 12.66 7.97 -6.45
N THR A 65 12.03 8.34 -7.55
CA THR A 65 12.73 8.76 -8.78
C THR A 65 12.97 10.26 -8.72
N ILE A 66 14.19 10.69 -9.04
CA ILE A 66 14.61 12.10 -9.01
C ILE A 66 15.26 12.50 -10.34
N PRO A 67 15.11 13.77 -10.80
CA PRO A 67 15.73 14.27 -12.03
C PRO A 67 17.20 14.67 -11.79
N ALA A 68 18.00 13.77 -11.23
CA ALA A 68 19.36 14.04 -10.75
C ALA A 68 20.46 13.24 -11.50
N GLY A 69 20.14 12.65 -12.66
CA GLY A 69 21.13 12.06 -13.54
C GLY A 69 22.18 13.08 -14.02
N GLY A 70 23.31 12.60 -14.57
CA GLY A 70 24.43 13.46 -14.99
C GLY A 70 24.05 14.59 -15.95
N ASN A 71 23.00 14.42 -16.76
CA ASN A 71 22.41 15.46 -17.62
C ASN A 71 20.96 15.80 -17.22
N GLY A 72 20.57 15.50 -15.99
CA GLY A 72 19.23 15.69 -15.45
C GLY A 72 18.25 14.58 -15.81
N GLU A 73 18.71 13.38 -16.20
CA GLU A 73 17.85 12.23 -16.45
C GLU A 73 17.07 11.81 -15.18
N LEU A 74 15.94 11.11 -15.37
CA LEU A 74 15.18 10.51 -14.28
C LEU A 74 15.90 9.23 -13.82
N ILE A 75 16.45 9.25 -12.60
CA ILE A 75 17.14 8.12 -11.98
C ILE A 75 16.49 7.78 -10.64
N SER A 76 16.69 6.54 -10.19
CA SER A 76 16.35 6.19 -8.80
C SER A 76 17.23 6.98 -7.83
N ASN A 77 16.67 7.44 -6.71
CA ASN A 77 17.47 7.99 -5.62
C ASN A 77 18.51 6.97 -5.12
N LEU A 78 18.23 5.66 -5.16
CA LEU A 78 19.21 4.64 -4.83
C LEU A 78 20.45 4.69 -5.75
N GLN A 79 20.26 4.95 -7.04
CA GLN A 79 21.36 5.17 -7.98
C GLN A 79 22.17 6.40 -7.59
N TYR A 80 21.49 7.51 -7.31
CA TYR A 80 22.14 8.74 -6.85
C TYR A 80 23.00 8.49 -5.59
N MET A 81 22.49 7.72 -4.63
CA MET A 81 23.23 7.36 -3.43
C MET A 81 24.52 6.57 -3.73
N PHE A 82 24.48 5.61 -4.67
CA PHE A 82 25.68 4.87 -5.08
C PHE A 82 26.71 5.77 -5.78
N GLU A 83 26.25 6.75 -6.56
CA GLU A 83 27.10 7.71 -7.26
C GLU A 83 27.70 8.77 -6.32
N HIS A 84 27.06 9.02 -5.18
CA HIS A 84 27.44 10.05 -4.20
C HIS A 84 27.54 9.49 -2.77
N PRO A 85 28.42 8.50 -2.49
CA PRO A 85 28.42 7.75 -1.24
C PRO A 85 28.84 8.57 0.00
N HIS A 86 29.40 9.76 -0.19
CA HIS A 86 29.89 10.63 0.89
C HIS A 86 28.85 11.68 1.34
N ASP A 87 27.71 11.75 0.65
CA ASP A 87 26.65 12.72 0.97
C ASP A 87 25.67 12.12 1.98
N GLY A 88 25.66 12.64 3.20
CA GLY A 88 24.73 12.21 4.26
C GLY A 88 24.73 10.68 4.47
N ASP A 89 23.53 10.09 4.41
CA ASP A 89 23.31 8.65 4.63
C ASP A 89 23.51 7.78 3.38
N ASN A 90 24.04 8.35 2.29
CA ASN A 90 24.24 7.64 1.02
C ASN A 90 25.18 6.43 1.14
N HIS A 91 26.06 6.43 2.14
CA HIS A 91 26.91 5.28 2.49
C HIS A 91 26.12 4.00 2.77
N ASN A 92 24.81 4.09 3.07
CA ASN A 92 23.92 2.94 3.29
C ASN A 92 23.32 2.35 2.00
N ALA A 93 23.61 2.87 0.81
CA ALA A 93 23.00 2.42 -0.45
C ALA A 93 23.10 0.89 -0.66
N GLY A 94 24.26 0.30 -0.33
CA GLY A 94 24.45 -1.16 -0.40
C GLY A 94 23.55 -1.94 0.57
N VAL A 95 23.32 -1.39 1.77
CA VAL A 95 22.45 -2.01 2.78
C VAL A 95 20.98 -1.88 2.38
N PHE A 96 20.55 -0.72 1.90
CA PHE A 96 19.20 -0.53 1.35
C PHE A 96 18.92 -1.52 0.22
N ALA A 97 19.86 -1.63 -0.73
CA ALA A 97 19.76 -2.60 -1.80
C ALA A 97 19.62 -4.05 -1.31
N TRP A 98 20.38 -4.45 -0.29
CA TRP A 98 20.23 -5.77 0.32
C TRP A 98 18.87 -5.93 1.00
N CYS A 99 18.38 -4.92 1.73
CA CYS A 99 17.03 -4.93 2.31
C CYS A 99 15.94 -5.18 1.25
N TYR A 100 16.06 -4.60 0.06
CA TYR A 100 15.11 -4.82 -1.03
C TYR A 100 15.10 -6.24 -1.59
N GLY A 101 16.21 -6.99 -1.48
CA GLY A 101 16.33 -8.35 -1.99
C GLY A 101 16.25 -9.46 -0.94
N ARG A 102 16.51 -9.17 0.35
CA ARG A 102 16.81 -10.18 1.38
C ARG A 102 15.70 -11.18 1.65
N MET A 103 14.42 -10.80 1.46
CA MET A 103 13.32 -11.76 1.63
C MET A 103 13.37 -12.88 0.58
N GLY A 104 13.98 -12.62 -0.58
CA GLY A 104 14.26 -13.65 -1.58
C GLY A 104 15.31 -14.68 -1.14
N GLU A 105 16.10 -14.38 -0.12
CA GLU A 105 17.06 -15.30 0.50
C GLU A 105 16.46 -15.97 1.75
N PHE A 106 15.82 -15.16 2.60
CA PHE A 106 15.34 -15.59 3.90
C PHE A 106 14.18 -16.59 3.80
N ILE A 107 13.22 -16.35 2.89
CA ILE A 107 12.05 -17.23 2.74
C ILE A 107 12.48 -18.63 2.26
N PRO A 108 13.27 -18.78 1.17
CA PRO A 108 13.78 -20.10 0.78
C PRO A 108 14.59 -20.80 1.87
N GLN A 109 15.43 -20.07 2.60
CA GLN A 109 16.24 -20.64 3.68
C GLN A 109 15.37 -21.20 4.80
N LEU A 110 14.45 -20.38 5.33
CA LEU A 110 13.54 -20.79 6.41
C LEU A 110 12.70 -22.02 6.02
N ILE A 111 12.21 -22.05 4.78
CA ILE A 111 11.46 -23.22 4.27
C ILE A 111 12.37 -24.45 4.17
N GLY A 112 13.60 -24.30 3.68
CA GLY A 112 14.60 -25.37 3.65
C GLY A 112 14.95 -25.94 5.02
N GLU A 113 14.82 -25.11 6.06
CA GLU A 113 15.04 -25.46 7.47
C GLU A 113 13.76 -25.98 8.17
N GLY A 114 12.68 -26.19 7.40
CA GLY A 114 11.42 -26.76 7.88
C GLY A 114 10.51 -25.77 8.64
N CYS A 115 10.75 -24.47 8.51
CA CYS A 115 9.85 -23.43 9.03
C CYS A 115 8.70 -23.15 8.04
N ASN A 116 7.67 -22.44 8.51
CA ASN A 116 6.48 -22.08 7.71
C ASN A 116 6.26 -20.54 7.71
N PRO A 117 7.15 -19.77 7.06
CA PRO A 117 7.13 -18.31 7.16
C PRO A 117 5.98 -17.67 6.40
N ARG A 118 5.47 -16.53 6.90
CA ARG A 118 4.61 -15.60 6.14
C ARG A 118 5.21 -14.20 6.17
N ILE A 119 5.12 -13.51 5.05
CA ILE A 119 5.46 -12.09 4.96
C ILE A 119 4.62 -11.39 3.90
N MET A 120 4.17 -10.20 4.22
CA MET A 120 3.56 -9.28 3.27
C MET A 120 4.61 -8.30 2.74
N LEU A 121 4.62 -8.03 1.43
CA LEU A 121 5.57 -7.12 0.77
C LEU A 121 4.82 -5.96 0.12
N ASP A 122 5.21 -4.74 0.46
CA ASP A 122 4.75 -3.50 -0.15
C ASP A 122 5.95 -2.79 -0.78
N TYR A 123 6.00 -2.73 -2.12
CA TYR A 123 7.05 -2.05 -2.87
C TYR A 123 6.41 -1.01 -3.78
N SER A 124 6.90 0.22 -3.73
CA SER A 124 6.47 1.24 -4.69
C SER A 124 6.85 0.86 -6.12
N GLY A 125 6.01 1.26 -7.08
CA GLY A 125 6.25 0.96 -8.49
C GLY A 125 7.53 1.62 -9.02
N ASN A 126 7.80 2.86 -8.58
CA ASN A 126 9.01 3.58 -8.96
C ASN A 126 10.30 3.02 -8.34
N LEU A 127 10.25 2.32 -7.19
CA LEU A 127 11.39 1.55 -6.68
C LEU A 127 11.70 0.38 -7.63
N LEU A 128 10.68 -0.42 -7.99
CA LEU A 128 10.85 -1.53 -8.92
C LEU A 128 11.38 -1.05 -10.28
N TRP A 129 10.93 0.12 -10.73
CA TRP A 129 11.46 0.75 -11.93
C TRP A 129 12.92 1.17 -11.77
N GLY A 130 13.26 1.82 -10.67
CA GLY A 130 14.64 2.18 -10.34
C GLY A 130 15.59 0.99 -10.34
N LEU A 131 15.20 -0.12 -9.71
CA LEU A 131 15.99 -1.35 -9.68
C LEU A 131 16.24 -1.90 -11.10
N GLN A 132 15.25 -1.83 -11.98
CA GLN A 132 15.39 -2.23 -13.36
C GLN A 132 16.31 -1.28 -14.15
N GLN A 133 16.17 0.04 -13.97
CA GLN A 133 17.05 1.03 -14.61
C GLN A 133 18.51 0.82 -14.21
N MET A 134 18.74 0.49 -12.95
CA MET A 134 20.07 0.20 -12.39
C MET A 134 20.62 -1.19 -12.80
N GLY A 135 19.82 -2.04 -13.46
CA GLY A 135 20.22 -3.41 -13.80
C GLY A 135 20.41 -4.33 -12.59
N ARG A 136 19.67 -4.10 -11.48
CA ARG A 136 19.72 -4.90 -10.24
C ARG A 136 18.96 -6.21 -10.36
N GLU A 137 19.40 -7.02 -11.31
CA GLU A 137 18.90 -8.36 -11.57
C GLU A 137 19.10 -9.30 -10.37
N ASP A 138 20.11 -9.05 -9.53
CA ASP A 138 20.31 -9.74 -8.26
C ASP A 138 19.10 -9.59 -7.32
N ILE A 139 18.53 -8.39 -7.23
CA ILE A 139 17.33 -8.12 -6.42
C ILE A 139 16.08 -8.62 -7.14
N LEU A 140 15.90 -8.26 -8.41
CA LEU A 140 14.67 -8.58 -9.15
C LEU A 140 14.48 -10.09 -9.33
N ASN A 141 15.56 -10.86 -9.52
CA ASN A 141 15.46 -12.32 -9.63
C ASN A 141 15.15 -12.99 -8.29
N ASN A 142 15.70 -12.48 -7.19
CA ASN A 142 15.34 -12.91 -5.83
C ASN A 142 13.85 -12.69 -5.55
N LEU A 143 13.32 -11.51 -5.92
CA LEU A 143 11.89 -11.20 -5.77
C LEU A 143 11.03 -12.07 -6.69
N LYS A 144 11.42 -12.26 -7.97
CA LYS A 144 10.72 -13.16 -8.90
C LYS A 144 10.71 -14.60 -8.40
N GLN A 145 11.78 -15.08 -7.76
CA GLN A 145 11.83 -16.42 -7.19
C GLN A 145 10.71 -16.63 -6.16
N ILE A 146 10.64 -15.79 -5.13
CA ILE A 146 9.63 -15.95 -4.06
C ILE A 146 8.21 -15.60 -4.53
N THR A 147 8.09 -14.78 -5.58
CA THR A 147 6.79 -14.37 -6.12
C THR A 147 6.23 -15.41 -7.07
N CYS A 148 7.00 -15.86 -8.06
CA CYS A 148 6.49 -16.65 -9.17
C CYS A 148 6.58 -18.16 -8.94
N ASN A 149 7.54 -18.64 -8.15
CA ASN A 149 7.67 -20.07 -7.87
C ASN A 149 6.57 -20.55 -6.92
N ARG A 150 5.76 -21.52 -7.37
CA ARG A 150 4.65 -22.13 -6.62
C ARG A 150 5.03 -22.61 -5.22
N GLN A 151 6.27 -23.05 -5.00
CA GLN A 151 6.73 -23.46 -3.67
C GLN A 151 6.66 -22.33 -2.64
N TYR A 152 6.91 -21.09 -3.06
CA TYR A 152 7.00 -19.93 -2.16
C TYR A 152 5.72 -19.10 -2.10
N GLN A 153 4.80 -19.30 -3.05
CA GLN A 153 3.55 -18.54 -3.15
C GLN A 153 2.70 -18.50 -1.87
N PRO A 154 2.57 -19.59 -1.08
CA PRO A 154 1.81 -19.55 0.18
C PRO A 154 2.46 -18.68 1.27
N HIS A 155 3.76 -18.39 1.14
CA HIS A 155 4.57 -17.74 2.17
C HIS A 155 4.73 -16.23 1.97
N VAL A 156 4.37 -15.73 0.78
CA VAL A 156 4.56 -14.32 0.42
C VAL A 156 3.29 -13.75 -0.19
N GLU A 157 2.73 -12.75 0.47
CA GLU A 157 1.66 -11.92 -0.08
C GLU A 157 2.22 -10.58 -0.54
N TRP A 158 1.85 -10.12 -1.73
CA TRP A 158 2.13 -8.76 -2.16
C TRP A 158 0.93 -7.87 -1.85
N LEU A 159 1.18 -6.68 -1.32
CA LEU A 159 0.18 -5.63 -1.15
C LEU A 159 0.31 -4.63 -2.30
N GLY A 160 -0.83 -4.13 -2.79
CA GLY A 160 -0.83 -2.97 -3.68
C GLY A 160 -0.43 -1.71 -2.93
N THR A 161 0.10 -0.73 -3.65
CA THR A 161 0.40 0.62 -3.16
C THR A 161 0.29 1.63 -4.31
N MET A 162 0.58 2.91 -4.04
CA MET A 162 0.63 3.94 -5.09
C MET A 162 1.95 3.84 -5.87
N TRP A 163 1.89 3.95 -7.19
CA TRP A 163 3.05 3.73 -8.06
C TRP A 163 4.27 4.61 -7.70
N SER A 164 4.07 5.91 -7.46
CA SER A 164 5.16 6.83 -7.09
C SER A 164 5.27 7.11 -5.59
N HIS A 165 4.58 6.34 -4.74
CA HIS A 165 4.44 6.62 -3.30
C HIS A 165 3.73 7.95 -3.00
N ALA A 166 2.58 8.17 -3.67
CA ALA A 166 1.74 9.34 -3.48
C ALA A 166 0.85 9.20 -2.23
N VAL A 167 0.72 10.27 -1.45
CA VAL A 167 -0.06 10.27 -0.20
C VAL A 167 -1.50 10.71 -0.47
N VAL A 168 -2.44 9.78 -0.32
CA VAL A 168 -3.86 9.91 -0.70
C VAL A 168 -4.49 11.26 -0.33
N PRO A 169 -4.37 11.79 0.90
CA PRO A 169 -5.09 13.00 1.30
C PRO A 169 -4.63 14.27 0.60
N SER A 170 -3.44 14.24 0.00
CA SER A 170 -2.86 15.36 -0.73
C SER A 170 -2.85 15.17 -2.25
N THR A 171 -3.08 13.96 -2.72
CA THR A 171 -3.14 13.63 -4.15
C THR A 171 -4.47 14.09 -4.74
N PRO A 172 -4.51 14.69 -5.94
CA PRO A 172 -5.77 15.03 -6.58
C PRO A 172 -6.63 13.77 -6.78
N ILE A 173 -7.92 13.86 -6.44
CA ILE A 173 -8.84 12.71 -6.44
C ILE A 173 -8.82 11.92 -7.78
N PRO A 174 -8.83 12.57 -8.96
CA PRO A 174 -8.78 11.85 -10.24
C PRO A 174 -7.52 10.99 -10.45
N ASP A 175 -6.39 11.36 -9.83
CA ASP A 175 -5.11 10.64 -9.98
C ASP A 175 -5.00 9.40 -9.10
N LEU A 176 -5.84 9.27 -8.06
CA LEU A 176 -5.79 8.13 -7.13
C LEU A 176 -5.88 6.79 -7.87
N LYS A 177 -6.83 6.69 -8.81
CA LYS A 177 -7.00 5.48 -9.62
C LYS A 177 -5.85 5.30 -10.62
N LEU A 178 -5.30 6.38 -11.16
CA LEU A 178 -4.15 6.33 -12.07
C LEU A 178 -2.93 5.73 -11.38
N HIS A 179 -2.61 6.13 -10.13
CA HIS A 179 -1.53 5.51 -9.35
C HIS A 179 -1.73 4.03 -9.11
N ILE A 180 -2.94 3.66 -8.69
CA ILE A 180 -3.28 2.27 -8.38
C ILE A 180 -3.12 1.41 -9.64
N GLN A 181 -3.66 1.85 -10.78
CA GLN A 181 -3.56 1.13 -12.03
C GLN A 181 -2.12 1.11 -12.56
N ALA A 182 -1.36 2.20 -12.43
CA ALA A 182 0.05 2.25 -12.81
C ALA A 182 0.88 1.21 -12.05
N TRP A 183 0.61 1.06 -10.75
CA TRP A 183 1.24 0.01 -9.94
C TRP A 183 0.89 -1.38 -10.47
N GLN A 184 -0.39 -1.65 -10.77
CA GLN A 184 -0.82 -2.97 -11.27
C GLN A 184 -0.20 -3.31 -12.64
N HIS A 185 -0.15 -2.36 -13.57
CA HIS A 185 0.50 -2.53 -14.87
C HIS A 185 1.97 -2.88 -14.71
N TYR A 186 2.69 -2.08 -13.92
CA TYR A 186 4.12 -2.28 -13.74
C TYR A 186 4.43 -3.58 -13.00
N PHE A 187 3.65 -3.91 -11.96
CA PHE A 187 3.76 -5.16 -11.24
C PHE A 187 3.53 -6.38 -12.15
N ALA A 188 2.50 -6.34 -13.01
CA ALA A 188 2.28 -7.39 -14.00
C ALA A 188 3.41 -7.49 -15.03
N ALA A 189 4.04 -6.37 -15.40
CA ALA A 189 5.17 -6.39 -16.33
C ALA A 189 6.44 -6.98 -15.71
N VAL A 190 6.64 -6.82 -14.40
CA VAL A 190 7.81 -7.38 -13.67
C VAL A 190 7.58 -8.84 -13.27
N PHE A 191 6.39 -9.19 -12.76
CA PHE A 191 6.11 -10.49 -12.11
C PHE A 191 5.07 -11.34 -12.85
N GLY A 192 4.35 -10.79 -13.81
CA GLY A 192 3.31 -11.48 -14.57
C GLY A 192 1.89 -11.39 -13.97
N TYR A 193 0.88 -11.66 -14.81
CA TYR A 193 -0.53 -11.60 -14.41
C TYR A 193 -0.91 -12.60 -13.31
N ASP A 194 -0.28 -13.78 -13.28
CA ASP A 194 -0.49 -14.78 -12.21
C ASP A 194 0.00 -14.31 -10.83
N ALA A 195 1.00 -13.42 -10.80
CA ALA A 195 1.37 -12.74 -9.56
C ALA A 195 0.35 -11.65 -9.23
N LEU A 196 0.03 -10.77 -10.20
CA LEU A 196 -0.88 -9.64 -9.99
C LEU A 196 -2.24 -10.08 -9.46
N ARG A 197 -2.81 -11.16 -10.00
CA ARG A 197 -4.14 -11.64 -9.60
C ARG A 197 -4.24 -12.00 -8.11
N ARG A 198 -3.11 -12.33 -7.47
CA ARG A 198 -3.04 -12.72 -6.05
C ARG A 198 -2.98 -11.52 -5.10
N VAL A 199 -2.72 -10.31 -5.62
CA VAL A 199 -2.70 -9.07 -4.84
C VAL A 199 -4.14 -8.68 -4.53
N LYS A 200 -4.54 -8.79 -3.25
CA LYS A 200 -5.89 -8.42 -2.76
C LYS A 200 -5.87 -7.43 -1.61
N GLY A 201 -4.76 -7.30 -0.88
CA GLY A 201 -4.55 -6.26 0.11
C GLY A 201 -3.95 -5.00 -0.49
N PHE A 202 -4.22 -3.85 0.13
CA PHE A 202 -3.59 -2.57 -0.20
C PHE A 202 -2.95 -1.95 1.04
N SER A 203 -1.75 -1.40 0.87
CA SER A 203 -1.00 -0.65 1.87
C SER A 203 -0.89 0.81 1.41
N PRO A 204 -1.55 1.76 2.09
CA PRO A 204 -1.44 3.17 1.73
C PRO A 204 -0.03 3.68 2.03
N PRO A 205 0.61 4.45 1.12
CA PRO A 205 1.83 5.19 1.43
C PRO A 205 1.72 5.99 2.72
N GLU A 206 2.78 5.92 3.54
CA GLU A 206 2.83 6.54 4.87
C GLU A 206 1.73 6.05 5.84
N MET A 207 1.05 4.95 5.47
CA MET A 207 -0.14 4.44 6.13
C MET A 207 -1.25 5.49 6.28
N HIS A 208 -1.29 6.46 5.35
CA HIS A 208 -2.09 7.67 5.48
C HIS A 208 -3.52 7.49 4.94
N LEU A 209 -4.49 7.46 5.84
CA LEU A 209 -5.92 7.40 5.50
C LEU A 209 -6.49 8.83 5.38
N PRO A 210 -7.23 9.17 4.30
CA PRO A 210 -7.89 10.48 4.19
C PRO A 210 -9.07 10.58 5.15
N ASN A 211 -9.13 11.69 5.91
CA ASN A 211 -10.28 11.98 6.78
C ASN A 211 -11.42 12.67 6.01
N HIS A 212 -11.11 13.39 4.92
CA HIS A 212 -12.11 14.07 4.12
C HIS A 212 -13.12 13.08 3.52
N PRO A 213 -14.45 13.26 3.74
CA PRO A 213 -15.51 12.36 3.27
C PRO A 213 -15.39 11.96 1.79
N ASP A 214 -15.27 12.94 0.90
CA ASP A 214 -15.23 12.70 -0.56
C ASP A 214 -13.96 11.99 -1.02
N THR A 215 -12.80 12.43 -0.50
CA THR A 215 -11.51 11.79 -0.82
C THR A 215 -11.49 10.34 -0.36
N LEU A 216 -11.98 10.03 0.85
CA LEU A 216 -12.04 8.67 1.35
C LEU A 216 -12.98 7.80 0.50
N PHE A 217 -14.15 8.32 0.14
CA PHE A 217 -15.12 7.60 -0.68
C PHE A 217 -14.53 7.25 -2.06
N GLU A 218 -13.97 8.22 -2.77
CA GLU A 218 -13.37 7.97 -4.09
C GLU A 218 -12.11 7.09 -4.00
N TYR A 219 -11.35 7.19 -2.91
CA TYR A 219 -10.23 6.27 -2.66
C TYR A 219 -10.69 4.82 -2.51
N ILE A 220 -11.68 4.54 -1.63
CA ILE A 220 -12.21 3.18 -1.44
C ILE A 220 -12.85 2.66 -2.73
N LYS A 221 -13.55 3.51 -3.47
CA LYS A 221 -14.12 3.18 -4.77
C LYS A 221 -13.05 2.78 -5.77
N ALA A 222 -11.97 3.57 -5.90
CA ALA A 222 -10.83 3.24 -6.76
C ALA A 222 -10.18 1.90 -6.37
N LEU A 223 -10.00 1.63 -5.08
CA LEU A 223 -9.48 0.34 -4.60
C LEU A 223 -10.37 -0.83 -5.03
N LYS A 224 -11.68 -0.73 -4.82
CA LYS A 224 -12.63 -1.80 -5.17
C LYS A 224 -12.73 -2.02 -6.68
N GLU A 225 -12.76 -0.95 -7.47
CA GLU A 225 -12.77 -1.04 -8.94
C GLU A 225 -11.49 -1.69 -9.50
N CYS A 226 -10.37 -1.53 -8.79
CA CYS A 226 -9.08 -2.14 -9.12
C CYS A 226 -8.92 -3.56 -8.55
N GLY A 227 -9.91 -4.11 -7.84
CA GLY A 227 -9.95 -5.51 -7.39
C GLY A 227 -9.33 -5.78 -6.01
N TYR A 228 -9.00 -4.75 -5.23
CA TYR A 228 -8.58 -4.90 -3.83
C TYR A 228 -9.78 -5.24 -2.95
N ARG A 229 -9.56 -6.08 -1.94
CA ARG A 229 -10.60 -6.59 -1.03
C ARG A 229 -10.45 -6.06 0.39
N TRP A 230 -9.24 -5.71 0.79
CA TRP A 230 -8.97 -5.18 2.13
C TRP A 230 -7.88 -4.11 2.11
N LEU A 231 -7.92 -3.23 3.10
CA LEU A 231 -7.00 -2.11 3.30
C LEU A 231 -6.30 -2.25 4.65
N LEU A 232 -4.99 -2.05 4.70
CA LEU A 232 -4.27 -1.88 5.96
C LEU A 232 -4.45 -0.44 6.45
N VAL A 233 -4.89 -0.26 7.69
CA VAL A 233 -5.12 1.08 8.29
C VAL A 233 -4.50 1.19 9.67
N GLN A 234 -4.17 2.39 10.12
CA GLN A 234 -3.60 2.60 11.45
C GLN A 234 -4.70 2.65 12.51
N GLU A 235 -4.40 2.11 13.70
CA GLU A 235 -5.29 2.16 14.86
C GLU A 235 -5.86 3.56 15.13
N HIS A 236 -5.04 4.61 15.07
CA HIS A 236 -5.47 6.00 15.33
C HIS A 236 -6.01 6.75 14.11
N SER A 237 -5.97 6.14 12.92
CA SER A 237 -6.55 6.73 11.70
C SER A 237 -8.04 6.46 11.55
N VAL A 238 -8.59 5.59 12.39
CA VAL A 238 -10.00 5.20 12.39
C VAL A 238 -10.61 5.32 13.79
N GLU A 239 -11.92 5.46 13.81
CA GLU A 239 -12.74 5.56 15.01
C GLU A 239 -14.00 4.69 14.87
N CYS A 240 -14.63 4.35 15.97
CA CYS A 240 -15.98 3.82 16.00
C CYS A 240 -16.96 4.89 15.47
N LEU A 241 -18.16 4.47 15.02
CA LEU A 241 -19.15 5.39 14.45
C LEU A 241 -19.65 6.46 15.43
N ASP A 242 -19.50 6.22 16.73
CA ASP A 242 -19.80 7.16 17.81
C ASP A 242 -18.64 8.14 18.12
N GLY A 243 -17.56 8.10 17.35
CA GLY A 243 -16.39 8.96 17.50
C GLY A 243 -15.40 8.51 18.57
N THR A 244 -15.63 7.38 19.23
CA THR A 244 -14.64 6.80 20.17
C THR A 244 -13.52 6.10 19.41
N GLY A 245 -12.31 6.06 19.98
CA GLY A 245 -11.23 5.22 19.44
C GLY A 245 -11.62 3.74 19.47
N LEU A 246 -11.02 2.93 18.59
CA LEU A 246 -11.31 1.50 18.54
C LEU A 246 -11.15 0.84 19.92
N HIS A 247 -12.06 -0.07 20.25
CA HIS A 247 -11.92 -0.87 21.46
C HIS A 247 -10.65 -1.74 21.40
N HIS A 248 -10.03 -1.99 22.55
CA HIS A 248 -8.71 -2.64 22.61
C HIS A 248 -8.63 -3.98 21.87
N ASP A 249 -9.67 -4.81 21.91
CA ASP A 249 -9.66 -6.13 21.25
C ASP A 249 -10.11 -6.07 19.78
N GLN A 250 -10.88 -5.04 19.40
CA GLN A 250 -11.41 -4.82 18.05
C GLN A 250 -10.30 -4.66 17.00
N LYS A 251 -9.12 -4.17 17.40
CA LYS A 251 -7.98 -4.02 16.48
C LYS A 251 -7.31 -5.33 16.06
N TYR A 252 -7.63 -6.45 16.71
CA TYR A 252 -7.08 -7.77 16.32
C TYR A 252 -8.06 -8.63 15.53
N ILE A 253 -9.16 -8.06 15.04
CA ILE A 253 -10.10 -8.69 14.12
C ILE A 253 -10.33 -7.78 12.90
N PRO A 254 -10.86 -8.29 11.78
CA PRO A 254 -11.24 -7.45 10.65
C PRO A 254 -12.33 -6.45 11.06
N ASN A 255 -12.25 -5.25 10.50
CA ASN A 255 -13.23 -4.18 10.67
C ASN A 255 -13.88 -3.84 9.33
N CYS A 256 -15.09 -3.30 9.36
CA CYS A 256 -15.75 -2.74 8.18
C CYS A 256 -15.50 -1.22 8.14
N LEU A 257 -14.55 -0.76 7.32
CA LEU A 257 -14.30 0.67 7.13
C LEU A 257 -15.39 1.25 6.23
N VAL A 258 -16.25 2.08 6.82
CA VAL A 258 -17.36 2.76 6.15
C VAL A 258 -16.89 4.15 5.72
N ALA A 259 -17.09 4.49 4.44
CA ALA A 259 -16.89 5.83 3.91
C ALA A 259 -18.21 6.37 3.36
N ARG A 260 -18.58 7.55 3.84
CA ARG A 260 -19.72 8.32 3.35
C ARG A 260 -19.21 9.59 2.68
N ASN A 261 -19.71 9.90 1.49
CA ASN A 261 -19.36 11.15 0.80
C ASN A 261 -20.34 12.28 1.16
N SER A 262 -20.06 13.48 0.67
CA SER A 262 -20.81 14.70 0.96
C SER A 262 -22.19 14.77 0.29
N VAL A 263 -22.52 13.82 -0.59
CA VAL A 263 -23.86 13.67 -1.19
C VAL A 263 -24.65 12.48 -0.60
N GLY A 264 -24.14 11.87 0.47
CA GLY A 264 -24.83 10.80 1.23
C GLY A 264 -24.60 9.38 0.71
N GLU A 265 -23.84 9.18 -0.36
CA GLU A 265 -23.48 7.83 -0.82
C GLU A 265 -22.53 7.16 0.16
N THR A 266 -22.64 5.84 0.30
CA THR A 266 -21.83 5.05 1.22
C THR A 266 -21.16 3.88 0.50
N ILE A 267 -19.89 3.63 0.83
CA ILE A 267 -19.11 2.47 0.38
C ILE A 267 -18.32 1.92 1.57
N SER A 268 -17.99 0.63 1.53
CA SER A 268 -17.16 0.00 2.56
C SER A 268 -16.13 -0.96 2.01
N ILE A 269 -15.08 -1.17 2.79
CA ILE A 269 -14.02 -2.16 2.55
C ILE A 269 -13.58 -2.79 3.87
N THR A 270 -13.14 -4.05 3.84
CA THR A 270 -12.54 -4.69 5.01
C THR A 270 -11.23 -4.01 5.38
N ALA A 271 -11.05 -3.72 6.66
CA ALA A 271 -9.85 -3.11 7.20
C ALA A 271 -9.15 -4.06 8.18
N LEU A 272 -7.85 -4.27 7.99
CA LEU A 272 -6.97 -4.86 9.00
C LEU A 272 -6.23 -3.72 9.72
N ILE A 273 -6.25 -3.75 11.05
CA ILE A 273 -5.70 -2.65 11.85
C ILE A 273 -4.23 -2.93 12.17
N LYS A 274 -3.35 -2.04 11.71
CA LYS A 274 -1.96 -1.94 12.19
C LYS A 274 -1.99 -1.54 13.65
N THR A 275 -1.53 -2.43 14.55
CA THR A 275 -1.48 -2.13 15.98
C THR A 275 -0.39 -1.11 16.31
N GLN A 276 -0.58 -0.37 17.41
CA GLN A 276 0.44 0.57 17.87
C GLN A 276 1.76 -0.10 18.25
N GLY A 277 2.84 0.45 17.72
CA GLY A 277 4.21 0.04 17.96
C GLY A 277 5.17 1.10 17.40
N SER A 278 6.33 1.36 18.02
CA SER A 278 7.26 2.37 17.51
C SER A 278 7.65 2.03 16.06
N ASP A 279 7.30 2.90 15.11
CA ASP A 279 6.94 2.59 13.72
C ASP A 279 8.02 1.93 12.82
N THR A 280 9.21 1.64 13.34
CA THR A 280 10.24 0.88 12.61
C THR A 280 10.96 -0.18 13.45
N LYS A 281 11.11 0.02 14.77
CA LYS A 281 11.92 -0.87 15.63
C LYS A 281 11.21 -2.17 16.01
N LEU A 282 9.88 -2.16 16.12
CA LEU A 282 9.14 -3.28 16.72
C LEU A 282 8.97 -4.45 15.76
N VAL A 283 8.74 -4.20 14.47
CA VAL A 283 8.75 -5.26 13.45
C VAL A 283 10.14 -5.89 13.35
N ALA A 284 11.21 -5.10 13.53
CA ALA A 284 12.59 -5.58 13.49
C ALA A 284 12.84 -6.69 14.52
N GLN A 285 12.22 -6.55 15.69
CA GLN A 285 12.39 -7.44 16.82
C GLN A 285 11.25 -8.47 16.93
N MET A 286 10.44 -8.61 15.87
CA MET A 286 9.30 -9.52 15.79
C MET A 286 8.28 -9.32 16.94
N GLN A 287 8.08 -8.07 17.37
CA GLN A 287 7.09 -7.74 18.41
C GLN A 287 5.66 -8.23 18.09
N PRO A 288 5.17 -8.27 16.81
CA PRO A 288 3.86 -8.83 16.49
C PRO A 288 3.66 -10.26 17.00
N TYR A 289 4.69 -11.10 16.91
CA TYR A 289 4.66 -12.47 17.42
C TYR A 289 4.50 -12.51 18.94
N PHE A 290 5.25 -11.67 19.65
CA PHE A 290 5.17 -11.59 21.11
C PHE A 290 3.86 -10.99 21.61
N GLU A 291 3.30 -10.03 20.88
CA GLU A 291 1.97 -9.52 21.16
C GLU A 291 0.91 -10.59 20.95
N ALA A 292 0.99 -11.35 19.85
CA ALA A 292 0.06 -12.43 19.54
C ALA A 292 0.05 -13.54 20.62
N LYS A 293 1.20 -13.81 21.27
CA LYS A 293 1.27 -14.73 22.43
C LYS A 293 0.39 -14.31 23.61
N GLY A 294 0.12 -13.01 23.76
CA GLY A 294 -0.78 -12.47 24.77
C GLY A 294 -2.25 -12.40 24.32
N ARG A 295 -2.56 -12.90 23.12
CA ARG A 295 -3.91 -12.91 22.55
C ARG A 295 -4.50 -14.32 22.52
N GLY A 296 -5.80 -14.39 22.28
CA GLY A 296 -6.53 -15.63 22.11
C GLY A 296 -7.55 -15.53 20.99
N LYS A 297 -8.51 -16.44 20.99
CA LYS A 297 -9.63 -16.41 20.05
C LYS A 297 -10.64 -15.33 20.44
N GLN A 298 -11.26 -14.73 19.43
CA GLN A 298 -12.34 -13.76 19.54
C GLN A 298 -13.57 -14.26 18.79
N GLN A 299 -14.70 -13.60 19.02
CA GLN A 299 -15.98 -13.96 18.40
C GLN A 299 -16.34 -12.91 17.33
N ILE A 300 -16.65 -13.38 16.12
CA ILE A 300 -17.25 -12.57 15.05
C ILE A 300 -18.55 -13.27 14.65
N GLY A 301 -19.70 -12.63 14.88
CA GLY A 301 -21.00 -13.28 14.72
C GLY A 301 -21.06 -14.60 15.48
N ASN A 302 -21.30 -15.71 14.76
CA ASN A 302 -21.34 -17.06 15.32
C ASN A 302 -20.03 -17.86 15.18
N VAL A 303 -18.96 -17.24 14.66
CA VAL A 303 -17.67 -17.90 14.43
C VAL A 303 -16.62 -17.42 15.42
N THR A 304 -15.90 -18.38 15.99
CA THR A 304 -14.74 -18.12 16.82
C THR A 304 -13.49 -18.09 15.95
N VAL A 305 -12.80 -16.94 15.92
CA VAL A 305 -11.62 -16.68 15.08
C VAL A 305 -10.38 -16.41 15.94
N PRO A 306 -9.16 -16.75 15.50
CA PRO A 306 -7.95 -16.31 16.19
C PRO A 306 -7.80 -14.79 16.04
N SER A 307 -7.36 -14.12 17.10
CA SER A 307 -6.89 -12.72 17.00
C SER A 307 -5.72 -12.63 16.02
N LEU A 308 -5.63 -11.58 15.23
CA LEU A 308 -4.50 -11.29 14.34
C LEU A 308 -3.82 -9.98 14.73
N VAL A 309 -2.56 -10.06 15.15
CA VAL A 309 -1.72 -8.86 15.34
C VAL A 309 -1.08 -8.49 14.01
N THR A 310 -1.44 -7.35 13.43
CA THR A 310 -0.90 -6.92 12.14
C THR A 310 0.02 -5.72 12.31
N GLN A 311 1.22 -5.77 11.74
CA GLN A 311 2.13 -4.62 11.70
C GLN A 311 2.86 -4.51 10.37
N ILE A 312 3.25 -3.28 10.04
CA ILE A 312 4.07 -2.92 8.89
C ILE A 312 5.16 -1.96 9.35
N ALA A 313 6.33 -2.06 8.73
CA ALA A 313 7.44 -1.13 8.92
C ALA A 313 8.21 -0.94 7.62
N ASP A 314 8.86 0.20 7.46
CA ASP A 314 9.89 0.40 6.45
C ASP A 314 10.98 -0.68 6.59
N GLY A 315 11.24 -1.43 5.52
CA GLY A 315 12.15 -2.56 5.52
C GLY A 315 13.62 -2.15 5.37
N GLU A 316 13.89 -0.92 4.97
CA GLU A 316 15.21 -0.31 4.86
C GLU A 316 15.53 0.66 6.01
N ASN A 317 14.54 1.11 6.80
CA ASN A 317 14.71 2.27 7.68
C ASN A 317 15.40 1.93 9.00
N GLY A 318 16.51 2.63 9.26
CA GLY A 318 17.20 2.66 10.54
C GLY A 318 18.07 1.45 10.85
N GLY A 319 19.05 1.66 11.74
CA GLY A 319 20.01 0.63 12.12
C GLY A 319 19.37 -0.63 12.71
N VAL A 320 18.20 -0.55 13.37
CA VAL A 320 17.53 -1.73 13.94
C VAL A 320 17.00 -2.64 12.84
N MET A 321 16.33 -2.10 11.82
CA MET A 321 15.79 -2.91 10.72
C MET A 321 16.88 -3.55 9.86
N MET A 322 17.97 -2.82 9.65
CA MET A 322 19.13 -3.31 8.91
C MET A 322 19.87 -4.42 9.66
N ASN A 323 20.05 -4.29 10.97
CA ASN A 323 20.98 -5.14 11.75
C ASN A 323 20.29 -6.22 12.59
N GLU A 324 19.11 -5.96 13.17
CA GLU A 324 18.47 -6.86 14.13
C GLU A 324 17.41 -7.77 13.49
N TYR A 325 16.70 -7.29 12.46
CA TYR A 325 15.64 -8.05 11.81
C TYR A 325 16.07 -9.43 11.30
N PRO A 326 17.22 -9.59 10.60
CA PRO A 326 17.68 -10.91 10.18
C PRO A 326 17.84 -11.88 11.36
N ARG A 327 18.41 -11.43 12.48
CA ARG A 327 18.58 -12.26 13.67
C ARG A 327 17.24 -12.70 14.25
N ASP A 328 16.33 -11.75 14.46
CA ASP A 328 15.09 -12.01 15.21
C ASP A 328 14.03 -12.72 14.37
N LEU A 329 13.97 -12.45 13.06
CA LEU A 329 13.10 -13.17 12.12
C LEU A 329 13.37 -14.68 12.17
N PHE A 330 14.63 -15.07 11.98
CA PHE A 330 15.01 -16.49 11.99
C PHE A 330 14.77 -17.14 13.34
N ARG A 331 15.18 -16.46 14.43
CA ARG A 331 14.95 -16.95 15.80
C ARG A 331 13.48 -17.27 16.05
N VAL A 332 12.56 -16.37 15.69
CA VAL A 332 11.12 -16.56 15.91
C VAL A 332 10.57 -17.71 15.07
N TYR A 333 10.95 -17.84 13.81
CA TYR A 333 10.48 -18.95 12.98
C TYR A 333 11.02 -20.31 13.41
N HIS A 334 12.25 -20.38 13.93
CA HIS A 334 12.76 -21.61 14.56
C HIS A 334 12.00 -21.93 15.85
N GLU A 335 11.71 -20.92 16.68
CA GLU A 335 10.94 -21.10 17.90
C GLU A 335 9.53 -21.66 17.60
N ILE A 336 8.84 -21.14 16.58
CA ILE A 336 7.53 -21.64 16.14
C ILE A 336 7.62 -23.10 15.66
N ARG A 337 8.63 -23.41 14.82
CA ARG A 337 8.88 -24.77 14.33
C ARG A 337 9.08 -25.75 15.49
N ASP A 338 9.95 -25.37 16.42
CA ASP A 338 10.39 -26.24 17.52
C ASP A 338 9.31 -26.37 18.62
N ALA A 339 8.40 -25.40 18.74
CA ALA A 339 7.32 -25.41 19.73
C ALA A 339 6.05 -26.14 19.30
N GLY A 340 5.79 -26.35 18.00
CA GLY A 340 4.61 -27.09 17.56
C GLY A 340 4.29 -26.99 16.07
N ASN A 341 4.84 -27.94 15.29
CA ASN A 341 4.49 -28.31 13.90
C ASN A 341 4.31 -27.21 12.83
N ASN A 342 4.56 -25.94 13.17
CA ASN A 342 4.36 -24.75 12.34
C ASN A 342 2.92 -24.44 11.88
N ASP A 343 1.91 -25.12 12.41
CA ASP A 343 0.52 -25.04 11.93
C ASP A 343 -0.54 -24.96 13.06
N ALA A 344 -0.10 -24.79 14.31
CA ALA A 344 -0.96 -24.71 15.49
C ALA A 344 -0.47 -23.66 16.49
N GLY A 345 -1.38 -23.18 17.35
CA GLY A 345 -1.05 -22.20 18.38
C GLY A 345 -0.87 -20.79 17.82
N ILE A 346 0.31 -20.20 18.01
CA ILE A 346 0.65 -18.86 17.50
C ILE A 346 1.39 -19.00 16.18
N VAL A 347 0.78 -18.56 15.09
CA VAL A 347 1.31 -18.73 13.73
C VAL A 347 1.44 -17.40 13.00
N ALA A 348 2.33 -17.36 12.01
CA ALA A 348 2.35 -16.27 11.06
C ALA A 348 1.21 -16.46 10.04
N LEU A 349 0.56 -15.38 9.63
CA LEU A 349 -0.52 -15.36 8.64
C LEU A 349 -0.32 -14.19 7.68
N ASN A 350 -0.65 -14.42 6.41
CA ASN A 350 -0.84 -13.34 5.44
C ASN A 350 -2.26 -12.74 5.61
N GLY A 351 -2.46 -11.48 5.22
CA GLY A 351 -3.73 -10.78 5.43
C GLY A 351 -4.88 -11.44 4.66
N THR A 352 -4.67 -11.73 3.37
CA THR A 352 -5.68 -12.45 2.56
C THR A 352 -5.85 -13.90 3.03
N GLU A 353 -4.77 -14.57 3.46
CA GLU A 353 -4.84 -15.94 4.01
C GLU A 353 -5.73 -16.00 5.26
N TYR A 354 -5.57 -15.05 6.18
CA TYR A 354 -6.41 -14.95 7.38
C TYR A 354 -7.88 -14.73 7.05
N LEU A 355 -8.18 -13.76 6.18
CA LEU A 355 -9.56 -13.44 5.77
C LEU A 355 -10.24 -14.65 5.10
N GLU A 356 -9.54 -15.33 4.18
CA GLU A 356 -10.08 -16.52 3.53
C GLU A 356 -10.34 -17.68 4.50
N LEU A 357 -9.47 -17.86 5.51
CA LEU A 357 -9.65 -18.90 6.53
C LEU A 357 -10.88 -18.64 7.42
N ILE A 358 -11.08 -17.41 7.89
CA ILE A 358 -12.22 -17.07 8.76
C ILE A 358 -13.54 -17.08 7.98
N GLU A 359 -13.55 -16.61 6.73
CA GLU A 359 -14.74 -16.60 5.88
C GLU A 359 -15.13 -18.03 5.50
N ALA A 360 -14.17 -18.90 5.19
CA ALA A 360 -14.41 -20.32 4.97
C ALA A 360 -14.98 -21.04 6.20
N ALA A 361 -14.67 -20.55 7.41
CA ALA A 361 -15.26 -21.03 8.65
C ALA A 361 -16.64 -20.42 8.97
N GLY A 362 -17.12 -19.50 8.13
CA GLY A 362 -18.46 -18.91 8.21
C GLY A 362 -18.51 -17.48 8.77
N ALA A 363 -17.38 -16.81 8.98
CA ALA A 363 -17.39 -15.40 9.36
C ALA A 363 -17.96 -14.59 8.18
N ASN A 364 -18.98 -13.76 8.43
CA ASN A 364 -19.55 -12.88 7.43
C ASN A 364 -18.92 -11.48 7.56
N PRO A 365 -18.40 -10.88 6.46
CA PRO A 365 -17.94 -9.50 6.47
C PRO A 365 -18.96 -8.47 6.99
N ASP A 366 -20.27 -8.75 6.87
CA ASP A 366 -21.32 -7.88 7.43
C ASP A 366 -21.36 -7.90 8.98
N ASP A 367 -20.78 -8.94 9.61
CA ASP A 367 -20.67 -9.05 11.07
C ASP A 367 -19.40 -8.36 11.61
N TYR A 368 -18.55 -7.82 10.73
CA TYR A 368 -17.35 -7.11 11.17
C TYR A 368 -17.74 -5.79 11.84
N PRO A 369 -17.12 -5.42 12.97
CA PRO A 369 -17.38 -4.14 13.63
C PRO A 369 -17.11 -2.98 12.67
N ALA A 370 -18.06 -2.05 12.59
CA ALA A 370 -17.93 -0.88 11.75
C ALA A 370 -16.97 0.16 12.35
N CYS A 371 -16.13 0.73 11.50
CA CYS A 371 -15.31 1.89 11.81
C CYS A 371 -15.41 2.92 10.67
N GLN A 372 -14.95 4.13 10.93
CA GLN A 372 -14.86 5.24 9.96
C GLN A 372 -13.53 5.96 10.13
N ALA A 373 -13.14 6.81 9.18
CA ALA A 373 -11.94 7.62 9.34
C ALA A 373 -12.08 8.59 10.52
N ALA A 374 -10.96 8.85 11.20
CA ALA A 374 -10.93 9.71 12.37
C ALA A 374 -11.52 11.10 12.10
N ASN A 375 -12.19 11.66 13.12
CA ASN A 375 -12.90 12.95 13.10
C ASN A 375 -14.17 13.02 12.23
N GLN A 376 -14.54 11.96 11.49
CA GLN A 376 -15.77 12.01 10.69
C GLN A 376 -17.05 12.06 11.53
N HIS A 377 -17.06 11.45 12.74
CA HIS A 377 -18.19 11.56 13.66
C HIS A 377 -18.57 13.03 13.92
N LYS A 378 -17.58 13.89 14.13
CA LYS A 378 -17.78 15.31 14.42
C LYS A 378 -18.45 16.05 13.25
N ILE A 379 -18.14 15.68 12.01
CA ILE A 379 -18.77 16.24 10.81
C ILE A 379 -20.24 15.82 10.76
N TRP A 380 -20.52 14.53 10.95
CA TRP A 380 -21.87 13.97 10.89
C TRP A 380 -22.77 14.34 12.07
N GLN A 381 -22.22 14.93 13.14
CA GLN A 381 -23.02 15.60 14.19
C GLN A 381 -23.53 16.98 13.76
N GLN A 382 -22.88 17.63 12.79
CA GLN A 382 -23.26 18.96 12.30
C GLN A 382 -24.07 18.90 10.99
N VAL A 383 -23.94 17.81 10.24
CA VAL A 383 -24.63 17.59 8.97
C VAL A 383 -25.48 16.34 9.09
N ASP A 384 -26.80 16.49 8.89
CA ASP A 384 -27.71 15.35 8.74
C ASP A 384 -27.29 14.51 7.53
N PRO A 385 -26.85 13.25 7.71
CA PRO A 385 -26.36 12.44 6.61
C PRO A 385 -27.39 12.18 5.51
N ASP A 386 -28.69 12.15 5.84
CA ASP A 386 -29.76 11.90 4.87
C ASP A 386 -30.06 13.12 4.00
N ASN A 387 -29.58 14.30 4.41
CA ASN A 387 -29.73 15.57 3.71
C ASN A 387 -28.37 16.23 3.40
N ALA A 388 -27.30 15.43 3.41
CA ALA A 388 -25.94 15.90 3.17
C ALA A 388 -25.80 16.48 1.76
N ASN A 389 -25.07 17.60 1.67
CA ASN A 389 -24.62 18.16 0.41
C ASN A 389 -23.20 18.73 0.58
N PRO A 390 -22.45 18.92 -0.52
CA PRO A 390 -21.06 19.39 -0.46
C PRO A 390 -20.89 20.70 0.32
N GLU A 391 -21.78 21.67 0.12
CA GLU A 391 -21.70 22.97 0.79
C GLU A 391 -21.87 22.83 2.32
N ALA A 392 -22.84 22.02 2.77
CA ALA A 392 -23.06 21.78 4.19
C ALA A 392 -21.86 21.08 4.85
N VAL A 393 -21.28 20.08 4.18
CA VAL A 393 -20.10 19.35 4.67
C VAL A 393 -18.87 20.26 4.75
N GLU A 394 -18.60 21.05 3.71
CA GLU A 394 -17.49 22.01 3.73
C GLU A 394 -17.66 23.08 4.83
N ASN A 395 -18.88 23.58 5.02
CA ASN A 395 -19.18 24.53 6.08
C ASN A 395 -18.94 23.92 7.48
N ALA A 396 -19.36 22.67 7.70
CA ALA A 396 -19.10 21.95 8.94
C ALA A 396 -17.60 21.73 9.18
N ILE A 397 -16.86 21.32 8.15
CA ILE A 397 -15.39 21.18 8.20
C ILE A 397 -14.72 22.52 8.55
N ALA A 398 -15.12 23.61 7.90
CA ALA A 398 -14.57 24.94 8.16
C ALA A 398 -14.87 25.42 9.59
N GLN A 399 -16.09 25.19 10.08
CA GLN A 399 -16.47 25.50 11.45
C GLN A 399 -15.65 24.68 12.46
N LEU A 400 -15.55 23.36 12.27
CA LEU A 400 -14.77 22.48 13.13
C LEU A 400 -13.29 22.87 13.18
N LYS A 401 -12.67 23.18 12.02
CA LYS A 401 -11.29 23.70 11.96
C LYS A 401 -11.12 25.00 12.77
N ALA A 402 -12.14 25.85 12.83
CA ALA A 402 -12.09 27.11 13.57
C ALA A 402 -12.34 26.95 15.08
N THR A 403 -13.14 25.96 15.49
CA THR A 403 -13.62 25.84 16.88
C THR A 403 -13.00 24.68 17.68
N ASP A 404 -12.47 23.66 17.01
CA ASP A 404 -11.89 22.47 17.63
C ASP A 404 -10.42 22.33 17.24
N HIS A 405 -9.52 22.63 18.18
CA HIS A 405 -8.07 22.52 17.97
C HIS A 405 -7.56 21.09 17.76
N GLN A 406 -8.37 20.07 18.05
CA GLN A 406 -8.05 18.66 17.82
C GLN A 406 -8.60 18.14 16.48
N PHE A 407 -9.30 18.97 15.70
CA PHE A 407 -9.87 18.59 14.42
C PHE A 407 -8.86 18.78 13.27
N HIS A 408 -8.53 17.68 12.59
CA HIS A 408 -7.63 17.66 11.44
C HIS A 408 -8.24 16.85 10.29
N MET A 409 -8.24 17.42 9.09
CA MET A 409 -8.74 16.77 7.86
C MET A 409 -7.65 16.20 6.96
N ASP A 410 -6.40 16.50 7.27
CA ASP A 410 -5.27 16.10 6.44
C ASP A 410 -5.01 14.58 6.49
N GLY A 411 -5.64 13.85 7.42
CA GLY A 411 -5.45 12.41 7.66
C GLY A 411 -4.58 12.12 8.88
N ALA A 412 -4.35 10.84 9.17
CA ALA A 412 -3.41 10.37 10.20
C ALA A 412 -2.40 9.39 9.59
N SER A 413 -1.11 9.68 9.80
CA SER A 413 0.06 8.99 9.23
C SER A 413 0.91 8.37 10.35
N TRP A 414 1.73 7.36 10.07
CA TRP A 414 2.72 6.87 11.05
C TRP A 414 3.77 7.93 11.43
N THR A 415 3.90 8.99 10.63
CA THR A 415 4.85 10.06 10.91
C THR A 415 4.35 11.05 11.94
N ASN A 416 3.07 10.94 12.39
CA ASN A 416 2.34 11.73 13.41
C ASN A 416 2.43 13.28 13.33
N ASP A 417 3.63 13.85 13.19
CA ASP A 417 3.98 15.27 13.32
C ASP A 417 4.31 15.96 11.97
N LEU A 418 4.46 15.20 10.87
CA LEU A 418 4.79 15.75 9.54
C LEU A 418 3.52 16.22 8.81
N SER A 419 3.40 17.53 8.58
CA SER A 419 2.36 18.07 7.70
C SER A 419 2.75 17.86 6.24
N TRP A 420 1.95 17.08 5.51
CA TRP A 420 2.08 16.87 4.07
C TRP A 420 1.53 18.02 3.22
N VAL A 421 0.97 19.05 3.88
CA VAL A 421 0.22 20.14 3.24
C VAL A 421 0.76 21.51 3.61
N LYS A 422 0.88 21.81 4.91
CA LYS A 422 1.22 23.15 5.40
C LYS A 422 2.68 23.50 5.06
N GLY A 423 2.90 24.60 4.35
CA GLY A 423 4.24 25.09 4.00
C GLY A 423 4.86 24.45 2.75
N TYR A 424 4.07 23.67 1.99
CA TYR A 424 4.47 23.07 0.72
C TYR A 424 3.60 23.53 -0.45
N GLU A 425 3.03 24.73 -0.37
CA GLU A 425 2.21 25.32 -1.43
C GLU A 425 2.99 25.43 -2.75
N ASN A 426 4.31 25.60 -2.67
CA ASN A 426 5.25 25.61 -3.80
C ASN A 426 5.41 24.26 -4.51
N VAL A 427 4.88 23.17 -3.94
CA VAL A 427 4.83 21.83 -4.56
C VAL A 427 3.39 21.45 -4.87
N LEU A 428 2.47 21.67 -3.92
CA LEU A 428 1.08 21.26 -4.05
C LEU A 428 0.30 22.03 -5.13
N ALA A 429 0.52 23.34 -5.28
CA ALA A 429 -0.19 24.10 -6.32
C ALA A 429 0.25 23.67 -7.73
N PRO A 430 1.56 23.53 -8.04
CA PRO A 430 2.01 22.95 -9.31
C PRO A 430 1.50 21.53 -9.56
N MET A 431 1.48 20.69 -8.52
CA MET A 431 0.94 19.33 -8.60
C MET A 431 -0.53 19.31 -9.05
N ASN A 432 -1.39 20.11 -8.42
CA ASN A 432 -2.80 20.23 -8.82
C ASN A 432 -2.96 20.82 -10.23
N GLN A 433 -2.10 21.78 -10.62
CA GLN A 433 -2.12 22.38 -11.97
C GLN A 433 -1.78 21.35 -13.05
N LEU A 434 -0.75 20.52 -12.81
CA LEU A 434 -0.35 19.48 -13.75
C LEU A 434 -1.43 18.41 -13.91
N SER A 435 -2.00 17.94 -12.80
CA SER A 435 -3.12 17.00 -12.79
C SER A 435 -4.33 17.54 -13.57
N ALA A 436 -4.73 18.78 -13.29
CA ALA A 436 -5.83 19.41 -14.01
C ALA A 436 -5.55 19.52 -15.52
N ALA A 437 -4.31 19.85 -15.91
CA ALA A 437 -3.92 19.92 -17.32
C ALA A 437 -3.91 18.53 -17.98
N PHE A 438 -3.42 17.49 -17.28
CA PHE A 438 -3.41 16.12 -17.76
C PHE A 438 -4.83 15.63 -18.06
N HIS A 439 -5.75 15.78 -17.10
CA HIS A 439 -7.14 15.39 -17.23
C HIS A 439 -7.87 16.19 -18.31
N ALA A 440 -7.66 17.51 -18.37
CA ALA A 440 -8.24 18.36 -19.41
C ALA A 440 -7.85 17.92 -20.83
N LYS A 441 -6.62 17.42 -21.02
CA LYS A 441 -6.16 16.90 -22.31
C LYS A 441 -6.70 15.51 -22.60
N TYR A 442 -6.57 14.57 -21.66
CA TYR A 442 -6.69 13.15 -21.99
C TYR A 442 -8.04 12.53 -21.66
N ASP A 443 -8.82 13.02 -20.70
CA ASP A 443 -10.05 12.34 -20.27
C ASP A 443 -11.05 12.15 -21.42
N SER A 444 -11.31 13.21 -22.17
CA SER A 444 -12.23 13.16 -23.32
C SER A 444 -11.70 12.26 -24.45
N LEU A 445 -10.36 12.20 -24.62
CA LEU A 445 -9.72 11.36 -25.63
C LEU A 445 -9.83 9.88 -25.26
N VAL A 446 -9.53 9.53 -23.99
CA VAL A 446 -9.63 8.16 -23.47
C VAL A 446 -11.08 7.68 -23.47
N GLN A 447 -12.04 8.56 -23.16
CA GLN A 447 -13.47 8.23 -23.21
C GLN A 447 -13.93 7.90 -24.64
N GLN A 448 -13.40 8.59 -25.65
CA GLN A 448 -13.73 8.35 -27.05
C GLN A 448 -13.00 7.13 -27.62
N ASP A 449 -11.74 6.93 -27.23
CA ASP A 449 -10.88 5.85 -27.67
C ASP A 449 -9.95 5.39 -26.53
N PRO A 450 -10.25 4.26 -25.87
CA PRO A 450 -9.40 3.73 -24.80
C PRO A 450 -7.97 3.42 -25.23
N THR A 451 -7.69 3.24 -26.53
CA THR A 451 -6.32 2.98 -27.01
C THR A 451 -5.40 4.20 -26.88
N VAL A 452 -5.96 5.38 -26.56
CA VAL A 452 -5.17 6.58 -26.23
C VAL A 452 -4.17 6.33 -25.10
N THR A 453 -4.51 5.49 -24.12
CA THR A 453 -3.59 5.13 -23.02
C THR A 453 -2.37 4.32 -23.49
N GLN A 454 -2.39 3.81 -24.73
CA GLN A 454 -1.26 3.12 -25.34
C GLN A 454 -0.26 4.05 -26.04
N ARG A 455 -0.63 5.32 -26.25
CA ARG A 455 0.22 6.27 -26.96
C ARG A 455 1.47 6.65 -26.16
N PRO A 456 2.61 6.88 -26.82
CA PRO A 456 3.82 7.34 -26.15
C PRO A 456 3.67 8.65 -25.38
N ASP A 457 2.90 9.61 -25.92
CA ASP A 457 2.72 10.93 -25.29
C ASP A 457 1.81 10.88 -24.04
N TYR A 458 0.79 10.02 -24.05
CA TYR A 458 0.00 9.75 -22.84
C TYR A 458 0.89 9.15 -21.75
N LEU A 459 1.72 8.16 -22.10
CA LEU A 459 2.62 7.50 -21.14
C LEU A 459 3.62 8.48 -20.52
N GLU A 460 4.23 9.35 -21.33
CA GLU A 460 5.17 10.36 -20.86
C GLU A 460 4.49 11.39 -19.94
N ALA A 461 3.32 11.89 -20.34
CA ALA A 461 2.56 12.83 -19.52
C ALA A 461 2.11 12.22 -18.19
N LEU A 462 1.61 10.97 -18.22
CA LEU A 462 1.22 10.23 -17.03
C LEU A 462 2.41 10.05 -16.09
N LEU A 463 3.58 9.66 -16.63
CA LEU A 463 4.79 9.47 -15.82
C LEU A 463 5.13 10.74 -15.02
N TYR A 464 5.15 11.91 -15.66
CA TYR A 464 5.44 13.16 -14.96
C TYR A 464 4.36 13.56 -13.95
N ASN A 465 3.08 13.33 -14.27
CA ASN A 465 1.98 13.56 -13.34
C ASN A 465 2.17 12.74 -12.06
N LEU A 466 2.35 11.41 -12.19
CA LEU A 466 2.54 10.53 -11.06
C LEU A 466 3.82 10.83 -10.28
N LEU A 467 4.94 11.11 -10.95
CA LEU A 467 6.21 11.39 -10.26
C LEU A 467 6.16 12.67 -9.42
N LEU A 468 5.48 13.71 -9.89
CA LEU A 468 5.34 14.97 -9.13
C LEU A 468 4.59 14.77 -7.79
N GLU A 469 3.70 13.79 -7.73
CA GLU A 469 2.82 13.53 -6.59
C GLU A 469 3.46 12.71 -5.45
N THR A 470 4.73 12.32 -5.57
CA THR A 470 5.41 11.53 -4.53
C THR A 470 5.43 12.24 -3.17
N SER A 471 5.36 11.47 -2.08
CA SER A 471 5.50 12.00 -0.71
C SER A 471 6.89 12.59 -0.46
N CYS A 472 7.94 12.02 -1.07
CA CYS A 472 9.34 12.33 -0.75
C CYS A 472 9.71 13.80 -0.92
N PHE A 473 9.09 14.53 -1.87
CA PHE A 473 9.37 15.96 -2.07
C PHE A 473 8.93 16.85 -0.90
N ARG A 474 8.14 16.30 0.03
CA ARG A 474 7.66 16.98 1.23
C ARG A 474 8.22 16.34 2.50
N TYR A 475 8.52 15.05 2.46
CA TYR A 475 9.11 14.33 3.59
C TYR A 475 10.50 14.85 3.96
N TRP A 476 11.39 15.01 2.97
CA TRP A 476 12.80 15.36 3.20
C TRP A 476 13.07 16.85 3.42
N GLY A 477 12.02 17.68 3.44
CA GLY A 477 12.15 19.12 3.65
C GLY A 477 12.23 19.94 2.36
N GLN A 478 12.27 21.27 2.56
CA GLN A 478 12.48 22.24 1.49
C GLN A 478 13.91 22.20 0.93
N GLY A 479 14.12 22.78 -0.26
CA GLY A 479 15.43 22.87 -0.92
C GLY A 479 15.52 21.93 -2.11
N MET A 480 16.58 21.13 -2.17
CA MET A 480 16.87 20.25 -3.32
C MET A 480 15.67 19.36 -3.71
N TRP A 481 14.96 18.80 -2.73
CA TRP A 481 13.78 17.96 -2.97
C TRP A 481 12.60 18.74 -3.57
N THR A 482 12.37 19.98 -3.17
CA THR A 482 11.32 20.81 -3.78
C THR A 482 11.77 21.42 -5.10
N ASP A 483 13.07 21.55 -5.35
CA ASP A 483 13.62 21.88 -6.67
C ASP A 483 13.42 20.73 -7.67
N PHE A 484 13.59 19.47 -7.23
CA PHE A 484 13.23 18.29 -8.05
C PHE A 484 11.76 18.29 -8.44
N ALA A 485 10.85 18.59 -7.50
CA ALA A 485 9.43 18.72 -7.79
C ALA A 485 9.16 19.81 -8.86
N ARG A 486 9.80 20.98 -8.76
CA ARG A 486 9.66 22.06 -9.76
C ARG A 486 10.14 21.63 -11.14
N GLU A 487 11.24 20.88 -11.22
CA GLU A 487 11.75 20.39 -12.50
C GLU A 487 10.83 19.33 -13.12
N LEU A 488 10.27 18.42 -12.31
CA LEU A 488 9.28 17.45 -12.78
C LEU A 488 8.01 18.15 -13.27
N TYR A 489 7.52 19.15 -12.54
CA TYR A 489 6.40 19.98 -12.97
C TYR A 489 6.67 20.65 -14.33
N ARG A 490 7.83 21.30 -14.49
CA ARG A 490 8.22 21.97 -15.74
C ARG A 490 8.25 21.01 -16.93
N ARG A 491 8.75 19.79 -16.73
CA ARG A 491 8.76 18.75 -17.79
C ARG A 491 7.37 18.19 -18.06
N GLY A 492 6.57 17.97 -17.01
CA GLY A 492 5.18 17.55 -17.12
C GLY A 492 4.33 18.56 -17.92
N GLU A 493 4.50 19.86 -17.68
CA GLU A 493 3.84 20.90 -18.47
C GLU A 493 4.16 20.80 -19.97
N ILE A 494 5.40 20.44 -20.32
CA ILE A 494 5.80 20.26 -21.72
C ILE A 494 5.16 18.99 -22.30
N ALA A 495 5.16 17.89 -21.55
CA ALA A 495 4.59 16.61 -21.98
C ALA A 495 3.06 16.64 -22.14
N VAL A 496 2.38 17.47 -21.35
CA VAL A 496 0.93 17.65 -21.41
C VAL A 496 0.52 18.67 -22.49
N ARG A 497 1.39 19.54 -22.99
CA ARG A 497 1.07 20.39 -24.15
C ARG A 497 0.95 19.57 -25.44
#